data_AF-A0A8H9LF39-F1
#
_entry.id   AF-A0A8H9LF39-F1
#
_cell.length_a   1.000
_cell.length_b   1.000
_cell.length_c   1.000
_cell.angle_alpha   90.00
_cell.angle_beta   90.00
_cell.angle_gamma   90.00
#
_symmetry.space_group_name_H-M   'P 1'
#
loop_
_entity.id
_entity.type
_entity.pdbx_description
1 polymer ?
#
loop_
_entity_poly.entity_id
_entity_poly.type
_entity_poly.pdbx_seq_one_letter_code
_entity_poly.pdbx_strand_id
1 'polypeptide(L)'
;MHPVLEWAGDRVLARLGRSSIFAVHGEVDAPTVLLLGTLTNRAGRTVSMVSASVAFPFLDVEVARADVAVGRALTPTAVTTPHTSPAAMFTAVGVGPGQTNPGAPADLDLLSALIAPAVDAAHTQMKTVVDAATSDAEGRVSAWAARVDSWDDDAGRLLQNRQLRSQRRTVGQERELIAQHSPAHTLIRPLLVVVPRQTTEEGGR
;
A
#
# COMPACT_ATOMS: atom_id res chain seq x y z
N MET A 1 -0.45 -21.03 0.42
CA MET A 1 -1.47 -20.39 1.28
C MET A 1 -0.76 -19.70 2.43
N HIS A 2 -1.11 -18.45 2.74
CA HIS A 2 -0.33 -17.62 3.66
C HIS A 2 -0.82 -17.84 5.11
N PRO A 3 0.01 -18.39 6.03
CA PRO A 3 -0.40 -18.73 7.41
C PRO A 3 -0.81 -17.52 8.25
N VAL A 4 -0.43 -16.31 7.83
CA VAL A 4 -0.81 -15.03 8.45
C VAL A 4 -2.24 -14.61 8.06
N LEU A 5 -2.89 -15.25 7.08
CA LEU A 5 -4.31 -14.99 6.76
C LEU A 5 -5.26 -15.93 7.50
N GLU A 6 -4.81 -17.12 7.90
CA GLU A 6 -5.65 -18.10 8.59
C GLU A 6 -6.06 -17.63 10.00
N TRP A 7 -5.14 -16.99 10.75
CA TRP A 7 -5.44 -16.50 12.10
C TRP A 7 -6.42 -15.31 12.11
N ALA A 8 -6.36 -14.44 11.11
CA ALA A 8 -7.31 -13.36 10.91
C ALA A 8 -8.63 -13.84 10.26
N GLY A 9 -8.64 -15.03 9.66
CA GLY A 9 -9.84 -15.63 9.07
C GLY A 9 -10.80 -16.16 10.13
N ASP A 10 -10.32 -17.08 10.97
CA ASP A 10 -11.21 -17.92 11.77
C ASP A 10 -11.84 -17.22 12.98
N ARG A 11 -11.18 -16.23 13.58
CA ARG A 11 -11.66 -15.57 14.80
C ARG A 11 -12.32 -14.22 14.58
N VAL A 12 -12.13 -13.65 13.38
CA VAL A 12 -12.39 -12.25 13.06
C VAL A 12 -13.49 -12.09 12.01
N LEU A 13 -13.61 -12.99 11.02
CA LEU A 13 -14.70 -12.96 10.04
C LEU A 13 -16.07 -13.33 10.63
N ALA A 14 -16.10 -14.04 11.76
CA ALA A 14 -17.35 -14.43 12.42
C ALA A 14 -18.02 -13.30 13.22
N ARG A 15 -17.33 -12.16 13.44
CA ARG A 15 -17.74 -11.17 14.45
C ARG A 15 -17.91 -9.72 13.95
N LEU A 16 -17.62 -9.40 12.69
CA LEU A 16 -17.64 -8.01 12.24
C LEU A 16 -18.33 -7.79 10.88
N GLY A 17 -19.06 -6.67 10.82
CA GLY A 17 -19.61 -6.12 9.59
C GLY A 17 -18.54 -5.57 8.65
N ARG A 18 -18.94 -5.22 7.44
CA ARG A 18 -18.08 -4.56 6.44
C ARG A 18 -17.44 -3.29 7.06
N SER A 19 -16.17 -3.02 6.73
CA SER A 19 -15.38 -1.81 7.06
C SER A 19 -14.88 -1.60 8.51
N SER A 20 -14.41 -2.63 9.21
CA SER A 20 -13.70 -2.48 10.50
C SER A 20 -12.20 -2.77 10.40
N ILE A 21 -11.36 -1.96 11.08
CA ILE A 21 -9.91 -2.17 11.22
C ILE A 21 -9.64 -2.63 12.66
N PHE A 22 -8.78 -3.65 12.82
CA PHE A 22 -8.46 -4.20 14.14
C PHE A 22 -7.41 -3.37 14.86
N ALA A 23 -7.47 -3.35 16.18
CA ALA A 23 -6.40 -2.84 17.04
C ALA A 23 -5.88 -3.98 17.93
N VAL A 24 -4.56 -4.18 17.98
CA VAL A 24 -3.91 -5.22 18.78
C VAL A 24 -2.66 -4.69 19.47
N HIS A 25 -2.21 -5.37 20.52
CA HIS A 25 -0.89 -5.10 21.10
C HIS A 25 0.22 -5.82 20.32
N GLY A 26 1.34 -5.14 20.10
CA GLY A 26 2.51 -5.69 19.43
C GLY A 26 3.83 -5.12 19.96
N GLU A 27 4.93 -5.56 19.36
CA GLU A 27 6.29 -5.13 19.70
C GLU A 27 6.61 -3.84 18.96
N VAL A 28 5.99 -2.75 19.39
CA VAL A 28 6.16 -1.41 18.85
C VAL A 28 6.34 -0.40 19.97
N ASP A 29 7.16 0.62 19.75
CA ASP A 29 7.39 1.69 20.74
C ASP A 29 6.31 2.78 20.68
N ALA A 30 5.55 2.84 19.59
CA ALA A 30 4.49 3.83 19.37
C ALA A 30 3.33 3.25 18.56
N PRO A 31 2.12 3.85 18.62
CA PRO A 31 1.00 3.47 17.78
C PRO A 31 1.44 3.39 16.31
N THR A 32 1.17 2.26 15.68
CA THR A 32 1.65 1.93 14.35
C THR A 32 0.52 1.33 13.51
N VAL A 33 0.25 1.88 12.34
CA VAL A 33 -0.77 1.37 11.41
C VAL A 33 -0.09 0.58 10.30
N LEU A 34 -0.57 -0.64 10.04
CA LEU A 34 -0.13 -1.46 8.91
C LEU A 34 -1.03 -1.22 7.70
N LEU A 35 -0.42 -0.90 6.56
CA LEU A 35 -1.13 -0.57 5.33
C LEU A 35 -0.63 -1.41 4.15
N LEU A 36 -1.58 -1.80 3.31
CA LEU A 36 -1.31 -2.39 2.02
C LEU A 36 -1.72 -1.42 0.92
N GLY A 37 -0.75 -0.99 0.14
CA GLY A 37 -0.96 -0.21 -1.06
C GLY A 37 -0.97 -1.10 -2.29
N THR A 38 -1.94 -0.91 -3.17
CA THR A 38 -2.01 -1.60 -4.47
C THR A 38 -2.08 -0.58 -5.59
N LEU A 39 -1.29 -0.83 -6.63
CA LEU A 39 -1.30 -0.07 -7.86
C LEU A 39 -1.89 -0.94 -8.95
N THR A 40 -2.96 -0.50 -9.59
CA THR A 40 -3.60 -1.21 -10.71
C THR A 40 -3.51 -0.40 -11.99
N ASN A 41 -3.43 -1.11 -13.12
CA ASN A 41 -3.50 -0.49 -14.44
C ASN A 41 -4.95 -0.23 -14.88
N ARG A 42 -5.12 0.39 -16.05
CA ARG A 42 -6.45 0.70 -16.62
C ARG A 42 -7.30 -0.56 -16.89
N ALA A 43 -6.66 -1.71 -17.10
CA ALA A 43 -7.34 -2.99 -17.23
C ALA A 43 -7.74 -3.62 -15.86
N GLY A 44 -7.53 -2.93 -14.75
CA GLY A 44 -7.85 -3.39 -13.40
C GLY A 44 -6.88 -4.45 -12.84
N ARG A 45 -5.75 -4.70 -13.51
CA ARG A 45 -4.75 -5.69 -13.06
C ARG A 45 -3.75 -5.02 -12.12
N THR A 46 -3.39 -5.71 -11.04
CA THR A 46 -2.34 -5.25 -10.12
C THR A 46 -0.99 -5.21 -10.82
N VAL A 47 -0.37 -4.03 -10.83
CA VAL A 47 0.97 -3.76 -11.34
C VAL A 47 1.99 -3.89 -10.20
N SER A 48 1.67 -3.36 -9.04
CA SER A 48 2.56 -3.37 -7.88
C SER A 48 1.77 -3.41 -6.58
N MET A 49 2.43 -3.91 -5.53
CA MET A 49 1.92 -3.95 -4.17
C MET A 49 3.02 -3.47 -3.22
N VAL A 50 2.65 -2.61 -2.29
CA VAL A 50 3.55 -2.05 -1.28
C VAL A 50 3.00 -2.39 0.09
N SER A 51 3.84 -2.99 0.92
CA SER A 51 3.55 -3.20 2.34
C SER A 51 4.27 -2.12 3.13
N ALA A 52 3.57 -1.36 3.96
CA ALA A 52 4.16 -0.28 4.74
C ALA A 52 3.58 -0.22 6.15
N SER A 53 4.42 0.11 7.13
CA SER A 53 3.98 0.47 8.47
C SER A 53 4.16 1.97 8.68
N VAL A 54 3.19 2.61 9.33
CA VAL A 54 3.27 4.03 9.68
C VAL A 54 3.18 4.18 11.19
N ALA A 55 4.27 4.62 11.80
CA ALA A 55 4.38 4.83 13.24
C ALA A 55 4.23 6.31 13.61
N PHE A 56 3.74 6.58 14.82
CA PHE A 56 3.56 7.93 15.37
C PHE A 56 4.40 8.14 16.65
N PRO A 57 5.74 8.14 16.56
CA PRO A 57 6.63 8.17 17.74
C PRO A 57 6.60 9.49 18.52
N PHE A 58 6.13 10.58 17.90
CA PHE A 58 6.06 11.91 18.51
C PHE A 58 4.63 12.33 18.87
N LEU A 59 3.71 11.36 19.00
CA LEU A 59 2.33 11.64 19.36
C LEU A 59 2.24 12.03 20.84
N ASP A 60 1.85 13.28 21.10
CA ASP A 60 1.38 13.69 22.43
C ASP A 60 -0.04 13.15 22.64
N VAL A 61 -0.16 12.09 23.44
CA VAL A 61 -1.42 11.36 23.64
C VAL A 61 -2.48 12.24 24.32
N GLU A 62 -2.09 13.10 25.25
CA GLU A 62 -3.04 13.93 25.99
C GLU A 62 -3.60 15.05 25.11
N VAL A 63 -2.73 15.70 24.33
CA VAL A 63 -3.17 16.70 23.34
C VAL A 63 -4.04 16.04 22.26
N ALA A 64 -3.62 14.89 21.74
CA ALA A 64 -4.38 14.18 20.72
C ALA A 64 -5.75 13.71 21.24
N ARG A 65 -5.83 13.25 22.49
CA ARG A 65 -7.09 12.89 23.16
C ARG A 65 -8.02 14.09 23.26
N ALA A 66 -7.50 15.25 23.68
CA ALA A 66 -8.28 16.47 23.79
C ALA A 66 -8.80 16.94 22.43
N ASP A 67 -7.96 16.90 21.39
CA ASP A 67 -8.33 17.24 20.01
C ASP A 67 -9.44 16.33 19.47
N VAL A 68 -9.30 15.01 19.64
CA VAL A 68 -10.33 14.04 19.22
C VAL A 68 -11.64 14.25 19.97
N ALA A 69 -11.59 14.54 21.28
CA ALA A 69 -12.79 14.77 22.10
C ALA A 69 -13.62 15.97 21.64
N VAL A 70 -12.99 16.98 21.02
CA VAL A 70 -13.67 18.14 20.42
C VAL A 70 -13.88 18.01 18.90
N GLY A 71 -13.60 16.84 18.32
CA GLY A 71 -13.77 16.55 16.89
C GLY A 71 -12.75 17.22 15.97
N ARG A 72 -11.58 17.63 16.50
CA ARG A 72 -10.49 18.18 15.69
C ARG A 72 -9.71 17.05 15.01
N ALA A 73 -9.38 17.25 13.74
CA ALA A 73 -8.53 16.32 13.00
C ALA A 73 -7.10 16.33 13.54
N LEU A 74 -6.51 15.15 13.69
CA LEU A 74 -5.12 14.99 14.15
C LEU A 74 -4.15 15.25 13.00
N THR A 75 -3.07 15.97 13.29
CA THR A 75 -1.94 16.19 12.37
C THR A 75 -0.61 15.70 12.97
N PRO A 76 -0.49 14.40 13.31
CA PRO A 76 0.73 13.89 13.93
C PRO A 76 1.85 13.71 12.90
N THR A 77 3.09 13.82 13.35
CA THR A 77 4.26 13.46 12.53
C THR A 77 4.33 11.94 12.36
N ALA A 78 4.10 11.50 11.13
CA ALA A 78 4.13 10.09 10.74
C ALA A 78 5.52 9.67 10.26
N VAL A 79 5.98 8.48 10.67
CA VAL A 79 7.18 7.83 10.15
C VAL A 79 6.76 6.59 9.37
N THR A 80 7.03 6.58 8.07
CA THR A 80 6.65 5.47 7.17
C THR A 80 7.84 4.56 6.90
N THR A 81 7.65 3.26 7.09
CA THR A 81 8.66 2.23 6.81
C THR A 81 8.11 1.25 5.76
N PRO A 82 8.73 1.15 4.58
CA PRO A 82 8.37 0.13 3.59
C PRO A 82 8.91 -1.25 4.00
N HIS A 83 8.17 -2.29 3.64
CA HIS A 83 8.51 -3.69 3.91
C HIS A 83 8.59 -4.48 2.61
N THR A 84 9.45 -5.50 2.59
CA THR A 84 9.64 -6.38 1.42
C THR A 84 8.44 -7.26 1.12
N SER A 85 7.60 -7.53 2.12
CA SER A 85 6.38 -8.32 1.98
C SER A 85 5.39 -8.03 3.11
N PRO A 86 4.11 -8.41 2.95
CA PRO A 86 3.15 -8.35 4.04
C PRO A 86 3.62 -9.17 5.25
N ALA A 87 4.22 -10.35 5.02
CA ALA A 87 4.75 -11.20 6.08
C ALA A 87 5.81 -10.46 6.92
N ALA A 88 6.78 -9.83 6.25
CA ALA A 88 7.84 -9.06 6.91
C ALA A 88 7.26 -7.89 7.71
N MET A 89 6.24 -7.21 7.18
CA MET A 89 5.54 -6.12 7.86
C MET A 89 4.88 -6.57 9.17
N PHE A 90 4.19 -7.72 9.19
CA PHE A 90 3.60 -8.26 10.40
C PHE A 90 4.66 -8.72 11.41
N THR A 91 5.71 -9.40 10.94
CA THR A 91 6.84 -9.81 11.79
C THR A 91 7.54 -8.61 12.43
N ALA A 92 7.71 -7.50 11.69
CA ALA A 92 8.40 -6.31 12.18
C ALA A 92 7.70 -5.61 13.35
N VAL A 93 6.42 -5.87 13.57
CA VAL A 93 5.64 -5.33 14.71
C VAL A 93 5.30 -6.41 15.75
N GLY A 94 5.99 -7.56 15.68
CA GLY A 94 5.82 -8.67 16.60
C GLY A 94 4.47 -9.39 16.49
N VAL A 95 3.72 -9.20 15.40
CA VAL A 95 2.42 -9.84 15.18
C VAL A 95 2.62 -11.13 14.38
N GLY A 96 2.43 -12.28 15.03
CA GLY A 96 2.69 -13.60 14.44
C GLY A 96 1.87 -14.74 15.06
N PRO A 97 1.98 -15.95 14.49
CA PRO A 97 1.26 -17.13 15.00
C PRO A 97 1.71 -17.46 16.44
N GLY A 98 0.74 -17.61 17.35
CA GLY A 98 0.98 -17.89 18.78
C GLY A 98 0.90 -16.68 19.71
N GLN A 99 0.71 -15.47 19.16
CA GLN A 99 0.54 -14.28 19.99
C GLN A 99 -0.83 -14.27 20.69
N THR A 100 -0.82 -14.08 22.01
CA THR A 100 -2.04 -13.85 22.79
C THR A 100 -2.24 -12.34 22.91
N ASN A 101 -3.30 -11.80 22.30
CA ASN A 101 -3.67 -10.40 22.45
C ASN A 101 -4.24 -10.20 23.87
N PRO A 102 -3.59 -9.41 24.76
CA PRO A 102 -3.96 -9.30 26.17
C PRO A 102 -5.32 -8.62 26.42
N GLY A 103 -5.92 -8.00 25.39
CA GLY A 103 -7.22 -7.35 25.47
C GLY A 103 -7.44 -6.40 24.30
N ALA A 104 -8.58 -5.71 24.29
CA ALA A 104 -8.79 -4.59 23.37
C ALA A 104 -7.94 -3.39 23.85
N PRO A 105 -7.16 -2.75 22.97
CA PRO A 105 -6.47 -1.51 23.30
C PRO A 105 -7.44 -0.45 23.83
N ALA A 106 -6.95 0.35 24.78
CA ALA A 106 -7.66 1.57 25.18
C ALA A 106 -7.70 2.60 24.03
N ASP A 107 -8.54 3.62 24.18
CA ASP A 107 -8.57 4.81 23.31
C ASP A 107 -8.82 4.51 21.83
N LEU A 108 -9.78 3.64 21.54
CA LEU A 108 -10.14 3.26 20.17
C LEU A 108 -10.51 4.46 19.28
N ASP A 109 -11.09 5.52 19.84
CA ASP A 109 -11.40 6.75 19.09
C ASP A 109 -10.14 7.48 18.64
N LEU A 110 -9.12 7.56 19.51
CA LEU A 110 -7.80 8.10 19.17
C LEU A 110 -7.13 7.23 18.10
N LEU A 111 -7.12 5.92 18.30
CA LEU A 111 -6.52 4.98 17.33
C LEU A 111 -7.23 5.03 15.97
N SER A 112 -8.54 5.26 15.96
CA SER A 112 -9.31 5.45 14.73
C SER A 112 -8.93 6.77 14.04
N ALA A 113 -8.76 7.85 14.80
CA ALA A 113 -8.35 9.15 14.28
C ALA A 113 -6.93 9.13 13.66
N LEU A 114 -6.06 8.20 14.06
CA LEU A 114 -4.74 8.00 13.46
C LEU A 114 -4.76 7.32 12.07
N ILE A 115 -5.87 6.70 11.68
CA ILE A 115 -5.99 5.97 10.40
C ILE A 115 -5.83 6.92 9.21
N ALA A 116 -6.50 8.08 9.23
CA ALA A 116 -6.43 9.03 8.12
C ALA A 116 -5.00 9.60 7.93
N PRO A 117 -4.31 10.10 8.97
CA PRO A 117 -2.90 10.48 8.88
C PRO A 117 -1.99 9.35 8.37
N ALA A 118 -2.25 8.11 8.77
CA ALA A 118 -1.47 6.96 8.29
C ALA A 118 -1.69 6.69 6.80
N VAL A 119 -2.93 6.79 6.34
CA VAL A 119 -3.29 6.65 4.91
C VAL A 119 -2.65 7.76 4.09
N ASP A 120 -2.65 9.01 4.57
CA ASP A 120 -2.02 10.14 3.88
C ASP A 120 -0.50 9.97 3.76
N ALA A 121 0.16 9.51 4.84
CA ALA A 121 1.58 9.18 4.82
C ALA A 121 1.90 8.05 3.82
N ALA A 122 1.08 6.99 3.79
CA ALA A 122 1.21 5.90 2.84
C ALA A 122 0.93 6.34 1.39
N HIS A 123 0.02 7.29 1.16
CA HIS A 123 -0.20 7.89 -0.16
C HIS A 123 1.03 8.63 -0.66
N THR A 124 1.69 9.38 0.22
CA THR A 124 2.94 10.08 -0.10
C THR A 124 4.03 9.09 -0.51
N GLN A 125 4.18 7.97 0.22
CA GLN A 125 5.12 6.90 -0.13
C GLN A 125 4.75 6.20 -1.45
N MET A 126 3.46 5.96 -1.67
CA MET A 126 2.96 5.29 -2.88
C MET A 126 3.15 6.13 -4.14
N LYS A 127 3.14 7.47 -4.02
CA LYS A 127 3.43 8.37 -5.14
C LYS A 127 4.77 8.04 -5.79
N THR A 128 5.80 7.77 -4.99
CA THR A 128 7.13 7.34 -5.49
C THR A 128 7.05 6.06 -6.32
N VAL A 129 6.20 5.11 -5.92
CA VAL A 129 6.01 3.85 -6.65
C VAL A 129 5.21 4.06 -7.93
N VAL A 130 4.21 4.94 -7.91
CA VAL A 130 3.45 5.35 -9.10
C VAL A 130 4.35 6.04 -10.11
N ASP A 131 5.19 6.97 -9.66
CA ASP A 131 6.11 7.71 -10.53
C ASP A 131 7.12 6.77 -11.21
N ALA A 132 7.71 5.85 -10.43
CA ALA A 132 8.62 4.83 -10.97
C ALA A 132 7.93 3.90 -11.98
N ALA A 133 6.73 3.41 -11.67
CA ALA A 133 5.96 2.56 -12.58
C ALA A 133 5.52 3.30 -13.84
N THR A 134 5.23 4.59 -13.74
CA THR A 134 4.87 5.44 -14.88
C THR A 134 6.08 5.64 -15.79
N SER A 135 7.24 5.97 -15.22
CA SER A 135 8.48 6.14 -15.98
C SER A 135 8.92 4.85 -16.67
N ASP A 136 8.81 3.69 -16.01
CA ASP A 136 9.09 2.39 -16.64
C ASP A 136 8.15 2.12 -17.82
N ALA A 137 6.85 2.38 -17.64
CA ALA A 137 5.87 2.21 -18.70
C ALA A 137 6.21 3.11 -19.91
N GLU A 138 6.45 4.40 -19.68
CA GLU A 138 6.82 5.36 -20.73
C GLU A 138 8.12 4.99 -21.43
N GLY A 139 9.15 4.58 -20.69
CA GLY A 139 10.43 4.11 -21.24
C GLY A 139 10.25 2.91 -22.16
N ARG A 140 9.41 1.95 -21.77
CA ARG A 140 9.08 0.79 -22.61
C ARG A 140 8.34 1.19 -23.89
N VAL A 141 7.42 2.15 -23.82
CA VAL A 141 6.75 2.70 -25.01
C VAL A 141 7.75 3.36 -25.94
N SER A 142 8.61 4.23 -25.41
CA SER A 142 9.60 4.98 -26.18
C SER A 142 10.62 4.05 -26.84
N ALA A 143 11.17 3.08 -26.10
CA ALA A 143 12.13 2.12 -26.62
C ALA A 143 11.51 1.22 -27.70
N TRP A 144 10.22 0.89 -27.59
CA TRP A 144 9.52 0.16 -28.64
C TRP A 144 9.25 1.03 -29.87
N ALA A 145 8.77 2.26 -29.69
CA ALA A 145 8.54 3.19 -30.80
C ALA A 145 9.82 3.43 -31.62
N ALA A 146 10.95 3.67 -30.95
CA ALA A 146 12.24 3.83 -31.62
C ALA A 146 12.68 2.58 -32.42
N ARG A 147 12.37 1.37 -31.93
CA ARG A 147 12.64 0.13 -32.68
C ARG A 147 11.75 0.00 -33.92
N VAL A 148 10.48 0.36 -33.81
CA VAL A 148 9.55 0.34 -34.95
C VAL A 148 10.00 1.36 -36.01
N ASP A 149 10.38 2.57 -35.60
CA ASP A 149 10.89 3.60 -36.52
C ASP A 149 12.18 3.13 -37.22
N SER A 150 13.08 2.44 -36.51
CA SER A 150 14.30 1.89 -37.12
C SER A 150 14.01 0.79 -38.15
N TRP A 151 12.94 0.01 -37.98
CA TRP A 151 12.50 -0.97 -38.97
C TRP A 151 11.80 -0.30 -40.16
N ASP A 152 11.11 0.83 -39.94
CA ASP A 152 10.50 1.65 -40.99
C ASP A 152 11.57 2.30 -41.88
N ASP A 153 12.67 2.80 -41.31
CA ASP A 153 13.80 3.38 -42.04
C ASP A 153 14.56 2.34 -42.88
N ASP A 154 14.77 1.13 -42.34
CA ASP A 154 15.41 0.02 -43.08
C ASP A 154 14.50 -0.53 -44.20
N ALA A 155 13.18 -0.57 -43.98
CA ALA A 155 12.20 -1.03 -44.96
C ALA A 155 11.89 0.00 -46.06
N GLY A 156 12.01 1.31 -45.77
CA GLY A 156 11.79 2.41 -46.72
C GLY A 156 12.70 2.37 -47.95
N ARG A 157 13.83 1.66 -47.87
CA ARG A 157 14.73 1.41 -49.01
C ARG A 157 14.24 0.31 -49.98
N LEU A 158 13.20 -0.47 -49.66
CA LEU A 158 12.97 -1.79 -50.31
C LEU A 158 11.52 -2.23 -50.68
N LEU A 159 10.51 -1.35 -50.93
CA LEU A 159 9.29 -1.61 -51.81
C LEU A 159 7.89 -1.18 -51.25
N GLN A 160 6.89 -1.25 -52.16
CA GLN A 160 5.57 -0.59 -52.30
C GLN A 160 4.43 -0.85 -51.25
N ASN A 161 3.97 0.24 -50.63
CA ASN A 161 2.60 0.79 -50.45
C ASN A 161 1.33 -0.02 -50.06
N ARG A 162 1.31 -1.37 -49.95
CA ARG A 162 0.14 -2.09 -49.37
C ARG A 162 0.40 -2.71 -48.01
N GLN A 163 1.61 -3.20 -47.76
CA GLN A 163 2.03 -3.78 -46.48
C GLN A 163 1.98 -2.75 -45.33
N LEU A 164 2.34 -1.49 -45.62
CA LEU A 164 2.40 -0.38 -44.67
C LEU A 164 1.07 -0.07 -43.97
N ARG A 165 -0.08 -0.24 -44.63
CA ARG A 165 -1.40 0.01 -44.02
C ARG A 165 -1.79 -1.08 -43.02
N SER A 166 -1.45 -2.33 -43.33
CA SER A 166 -1.67 -3.47 -42.42
C SER A 166 -0.83 -3.29 -41.14
N GLN A 167 0.44 -2.92 -41.29
CA GLN A 167 1.35 -2.67 -40.16
C GLN A 167 0.92 -1.48 -39.30
N ARG A 168 0.43 -0.38 -39.89
CA ARG A 168 -0.12 0.76 -39.11
C ARG A 168 -1.33 0.37 -38.25
N ARG A 169 -2.15 -0.60 -38.69
CA ARG A 169 -3.27 -1.12 -37.90
C ARG A 169 -2.78 -1.93 -36.70
N THR A 170 -1.72 -2.71 -36.85
CA THR A 170 -1.04 -3.44 -35.77
C THR A 170 -0.44 -2.49 -34.75
N VAL A 171 0.23 -1.41 -35.20
CA VAL A 171 0.80 -0.38 -34.32
C VAL A 171 -0.26 0.33 -33.47
N GLY A 172 -1.43 0.60 -34.05
CA GLY A 172 -2.56 1.18 -33.30
C GLY A 172 -3.10 0.25 -32.20
N GLN A 173 -3.22 -1.05 -32.50
CA GLN A 173 -3.68 -2.05 -31.54
C GLN A 173 -2.67 -2.27 -30.40
N GLU A 174 -1.37 -2.24 -30.69
CA GLU A 174 -0.33 -2.35 -29.66
C GLU A 174 -0.20 -1.11 -28.78
N ARG A 175 -0.38 0.11 -29.34
CA ARG A 175 -0.47 1.33 -28.52
C ARG A 175 -1.64 1.28 -27.54
N GLU A 176 -2.77 0.73 -27.97
CA GLU A 176 -3.94 0.54 -27.11
C GLU A 176 -3.66 -0.48 -26.00
N LEU A 177 -2.99 -1.60 -26.30
CA LEU A 177 -2.57 -2.58 -25.29
C LEU A 177 -1.63 -1.96 -24.24
N ILE A 178 -0.65 -1.17 -24.69
CA ILE A 178 0.26 -0.45 -23.81
C ILE A 178 -0.50 0.55 -22.92
N ALA A 179 -1.44 1.29 -23.50
CA ALA A 179 -2.30 2.22 -22.76
C ALA A 179 -3.15 1.50 -21.69
N GLN A 180 -3.56 0.26 -21.94
CA GLN A 180 -4.27 -0.55 -20.95
C GLN A 180 -3.36 -1.02 -19.79
N HIS A 181 -2.06 -1.13 -20.05
CA HIS A 181 -1.06 -1.54 -19.07
C HIS A 181 -0.50 -0.40 -18.21
N SER A 182 -0.79 0.86 -18.55
CA SER A 182 -0.36 2.03 -17.76
C SER A 182 -0.95 2.03 -16.34
N PRO A 183 -0.19 2.43 -15.31
CA PRO A 183 -0.70 2.67 -13.97
C PRO A 183 -1.90 3.64 -13.99
N ALA A 184 -2.93 3.37 -13.20
CA ALA A 184 -4.18 4.11 -13.25
C ALA A 184 -4.79 4.40 -11.88
N HIS A 185 -4.84 3.40 -10.99
CA HIS A 185 -5.49 3.54 -9.70
C HIS A 185 -4.61 3.05 -8.56
N THR A 186 -4.58 3.84 -7.50
CA THR A 186 -3.96 3.48 -6.23
C THR A 186 -5.04 3.23 -5.20
N LEU A 187 -4.97 2.10 -4.51
CA LEU A 187 -5.82 1.80 -3.36
C LEU A 187 -4.92 1.53 -2.15
N ILE A 188 -5.17 2.27 -1.07
CA ILE A 188 -4.51 2.05 0.22
C ILE A 188 -5.52 1.46 1.18
N ARG A 189 -5.16 0.31 1.74
CA ARG A 189 -6.00 -0.41 2.69
C ARG A 189 -5.29 -0.55 4.03
N PRO A 190 -5.75 0.15 5.07
CA PRO A 190 -5.34 -0.14 6.44
C PRO A 190 -5.79 -1.55 6.81
N LEU A 191 -4.89 -2.32 7.41
CA LEU A 191 -5.15 -3.70 7.82
C LEU A 191 -5.30 -3.82 9.33
N LEU A 192 -4.44 -3.13 10.07
CA LEU A 192 -4.27 -3.32 11.50
C LEU A 192 -3.68 -2.06 12.13
N VAL A 193 -4.15 -1.72 13.33
CA VAL A 193 -3.48 -0.78 14.25
C VAL A 193 -2.78 -1.61 15.33
N VAL A 194 -1.51 -1.33 15.55
CA VAL A 194 -0.68 -1.99 16.55
C VAL A 194 -0.29 -0.95 17.58
N VAL A 195 -0.55 -1.25 18.85
CA VAL A 195 -0.17 -0.42 19.98
C VAL A 195 0.93 -1.08 20.81
N PRO A 196 1.74 -0.31 21.53
CA PRO A 196 2.74 -0.87 22.44
C PRO A 196 2.11 -1.84 23.44
N ARG A 197 2.83 -2.93 23.75
CA ARG A 197 2.48 -3.77 24.91
C ARG A 197 2.65 -2.93 26.17
N GLN A 198 1.65 -2.96 27.05
CA GLN A 198 1.84 -2.48 28.40
C GLN A 198 2.77 -3.50 29.09
N THR A 199 4.03 -3.14 29.32
CA THR A 199 4.86 -3.87 30.28
C THR A 199 4.23 -3.63 31.64
N THR A 200 3.45 -4.60 32.13
CA THR A 200 3.22 -4.70 33.57
C THR A 200 4.59 -4.93 34.19
N GLU A 201 5.23 -3.87 34.69
CA GLU A 201 6.30 -4.02 35.64
C GLU A 201 5.69 -4.73 36.86
N GLU A 202 5.84 -6.05 36.94
CA GLU A 202 5.70 -6.76 38.21
C GLU A 202 6.88 -6.35 39.11
N GLY A 203 6.76 -5.14 39.66
CA GLY A 203 7.67 -4.60 40.65
C GLY A 203 7.42 -5.25 42.01
N GLY A 204 8.37 -6.08 42.43
CA GLY A 204 8.81 -6.13 43.83
C GLY A 204 8.15 -7.16 44.74
N ARG A 205 8.88 -8.25 44.98
CA ARG A 205 9.11 -8.73 46.35
C ARG A 205 10.52 -9.28 46.50
#